data_AF-Q0UYX3-F1
#
_entry.id   AF-Q0UYX3-F1
#
_cell.length_a   1.000
_cell.length_b   1.000
_cell.length_c   1.000
_cell.angle_alpha   90.00
_cell.angle_beta   90.00
_cell.angle_gamma   90.00
#
_symmetry.space_group_name_H-M   'P 1'
#
loop_
_entity.id
_entity.type
_entity.pdbx_description
1 polymer ?
#
loop_
_entity_poly.entity_id
_entity_poly.type
_entity_poly.pdbx_seq_one_letter_code
_entity_poly.pdbx_strand_id
1 'polypeptide(L)' 'MSSTNKVSHQDITAAGLSEADQNINNSVEDKSHQAAGHKANLSNPNTSAESKKRSEQALKELGGEQAFYGKQGKGE' A
#
# COMPACT_ATOMS: atom_id res chain seq x y z
N MET A 1 -41.72 -8.46 -16.79
CA MET A 1 -41.53 -7.75 -15.50
C MET A 1 -40.10 -8.02 -15.06
N SER A 2 -39.22 -7.01 -15.16
CA SER A 2 -37.80 -7.14 -14.80
C SER A 2 -37.65 -7.47 -13.32
N SER A 3 -37.02 -8.61 -13.03
CA SER A 3 -36.59 -8.97 -11.70
C SER A 3 -35.41 -8.09 -11.29
N THR A 4 -35.69 -7.06 -10.50
CA THR A 4 -34.68 -6.20 -9.88
C THR A 4 -33.88 -7.02 -8.87
N ASN A 5 -32.60 -7.25 -9.18
CA ASN A 5 -31.62 -7.85 -8.29
C ASN A 5 -31.49 -7.00 -7.02
N LYS A 6 -32.04 -7.45 -5.88
CA LYS A 6 -31.80 -6.80 -4.58
C LYS A 6 -30.37 -7.12 -4.16
N VAL A 7 -29.48 -6.13 -4.23
CA VAL A 7 -28.20 -6.19 -3.53
C VAL A 7 -28.50 -6.17 -2.02
N SER A 8 -28.10 -7.24 -1.32
CA SER A 8 -28.30 -7.40 0.12
C SER A 8 -27.44 -6.38 0.89
N HIS A 9 -28.07 -5.47 1.63
CA HIS A 9 -27.43 -4.44 2.46
C HIS A 9 -26.93 -4.97 3.83
N GLN A 10 -26.38 -6.19 3.89
CA GLN A 10 -25.97 -6.78 5.18
C GLN A 10 -24.49 -6.57 5.53
N ASP A 11 -23.65 -6.13 4.58
CA ASP A 11 -22.18 -6.08 4.76
C ASP A 11 -21.61 -4.66 4.56
N ILE A 12 -22.40 -3.62 4.86
CA ILE A 12 -21.95 -2.23 4.77
C ILE A 12 -21.57 -1.76 6.18
N THR A 13 -20.27 -1.65 6.45
CA THR A 13 -19.79 -0.95 7.65
C THR A 13 -20.12 0.54 7.55
N ALA A 14 -20.19 1.24 8.69
CA ALA A 14 -20.67 2.63 8.80
C ALA A 14 -19.92 3.67 7.94
N ALA A 15 -18.77 3.31 7.35
CA ALA A 15 -18.00 4.14 6.43
C ALA A 15 -18.26 3.83 4.93
N GLY A 16 -19.15 2.89 4.61
CA GLY A 16 -19.49 2.55 3.22
C GLY A 16 -18.46 1.67 2.49
N LEU A 17 -17.52 1.04 3.21
CA LEU A 17 -16.49 0.17 2.64
C LEU A 17 -16.75 -1.30 3.03
N SER A 18 -16.79 -2.18 2.02
CA SER A 18 -16.91 -3.64 2.23
C SER A 18 -15.62 -4.21 2.81
N GLU A 19 -15.70 -5.28 3.59
CA GLU A 19 -14.54 -5.91 4.24
C GLU A 19 -13.46 -6.41 3.23
N ALA A 20 -13.85 -6.66 1.98
CA ALA A 20 -12.92 -7.00 0.89
C ALA A 20 -12.02 -5.83 0.44
N ASP A 21 -12.40 -4.59 0.77
CA ASP A 21 -11.67 -3.36 0.40
C ASP A 21 -10.48 -3.07 1.36
N GLN A 22 -10.42 -3.74 2.51
CA GLN A 22 -9.33 -3.53 3.48
C GLN A 22 -7.97 -4.08 3.03
N ASN A 23 -7.90 -4.75 1.87
CA ASN A 23 -6.65 -5.28 1.32
C ASN A 23 -6.06 -4.45 0.15
N ILE A 24 -6.55 -3.22 -0.09
CA ILE A 24 -6.02 -2.36 -1.17
C ILE A 24 -4.53 -2.01 -0.96
N ASN A 25 -4.06 -1.93 0.29
CA ASN A 25 -2.69 -1.53 0.63
C ASN A 25 -1.62 -2.63 0.43
N ASN A 26 -1.95 -3.77 -0.20
CA ASN A 26 -1.04 -4.91 -0.32
C ASN A 26 -0.53 -5.18 -1.75
N SER A 27 -0.95 -4.41 -2.75
CA SER A 27 -0.40 -4.57 -4.11
C SER A 27 1.10 -4.27 -4.12
N VAL A 28 1.84 -4.95 -5.01
CA VAL A 28 3.28 -4.73 -5.22
C VAL A 28 3.56 -3.27 -5.59
N GLU A 29 2.66 -2.65 -6.35
CA GLU A 29 2.77 -1.24 -6.75
C GLU A 29 2.61 -0.30 -5.56
N ASP A 30 1.70 -0.60 -4.63
CA ASP A 30 1.48 0.20 -3.42
C ASP A 30 2.70 0.17 -2.50
N LYS A 31 3.26 -1.03 -2.28
CA LYS A 31 4.51 -1.23 -1.53
C LYS A 31 5.68 -0.48 -2.17
N SER A 32 5.76 -0.46 -3.50
CA SER A 32 6.75 0.30 -4.26
C SER A 32 6.60 1.82 -4.04
N HIS A 33 5.37 2.34 -4.09
CA HIS A 33 5.11 3.77 -3.82
C HIS A 33 5.42 4.15 -2.37
N GLN A 34 5.03 3.34 -1.39
CA GLN A 34 5.33 3.56 0.02
C GLN A 34 6.84 3.61 0.26
N ALA A 35 7.58 2.64 -0.28
CA ALA A 35 9.03 2.62 -0.16
C ALA A 35 9.70 3.80 -0.89
N ALA A 36 9.18 4.25 -2.03
CA ALA A 36 9.67 5.47 -2.68
C ALA A 36 9.46 6.71 -1.78
N GLY A 37 8.30 6.84 -1.14
CA GLY A 37 7.99 7.92 -0.21
C GLY A 37 8.93 7.94 1.01
N HIS A 38 9.17 6.78 1.63
CA HIS A 38 10.13 6.67 2.74
C HIS A 38 11.55 7.04 2.31
N LYS A 39 12.01 6.62 1.12
CA LYS A 39 13.32 7.01 0.58
C LYS A 39 13.43 8.52 0.35
N ALA A 40 12.38 9.15 -0.17
CA ALA A 40 12.34 10.60 -0.33
C ALA A 40 12.45 11.31 1.04
N ASN A 41 11.75 10.80 2.05
CA ASN A 41 11.81 11.33 3.41
C ASN A 41 13.22 11.21 4.04
N LEU A 42 13.96 10.14 3.76
CA LEU A 42 15.35 10.00 4.20
C LEU A 42 16.28 11.03 3.56
N SER A 43 16.07 11.28 2.27
CA SER A 43 16.87 12.20 1.47
C SER A 43 16.57 13.67 1.76
N ASN A 44 15.40 13.98 2.31
CA ASN A 44 15.02 15.35 2.65
C ASN A 44 15.90 15.90 3.81
N PRO A 45 16.68 16.98 3.59
CA PRO A 45 17.51 17.58 4.64
C PRO A 45 16.68 18.22 5.76
N ASN A 46 15.41 18.56 5.50
CA ASN A 46 14.51 19.18 6.48
C ASN A 46 13.75 18.16 7.33
N THR A 47 13.92 16.86 7.10
CA THR A 47 13.26 15.82 7.89
C THR A 47 14.04 15.58 9.19
N SER A 48 13.31 15.46 10.30
CA SER A 48 13.89 15.17 11.61
C SER A 48 14.54 13.78 11.67
N ALA A 49 15.55 13.63 12.54
CA ALA A 49 16.25 12.35 12.73
C ALA A 49 15.30 11.21 13.14
N GLU A 50 14.30 11.49 13.98
CA GLU A 50 13.30 10.51 14.39
C GLU A 50 12.45 10.02 13.21
N SER A 51 11.97 10.94 12.36
CA SER A 51 11.21 10.58 11.17
C SER A 51 12.04 9.79 10.16
N LYS A 52 13.33 10.10 10.04
CA LYS A 52 14.25 9.30 9.22
C LYS A 52 14.37 7.89 9.77
N LYS A 53 14.65 7.73 11.07
CA LYS A 53 14.74 6.42 11.72
C LYS A 53 13.49 5.56 11.50
N ARG A 54 12.30 6.15 11.67
CA ARG A 54 11.02 5.46 11.38
C ARG A 54 10.93 5.02 9.92
N SER A 55 11.35 5.87 8.98
CA SER A 55 11.34 5.55 7.55
C SER A 55 12.32 4.44 7.19
N GLU A 56 13.49 4.39 7.84
CA GLU A 56 14.44 3.28 7.68
C GLU A 56 13.86 1.95 8.18
N GLN A 57 13.13 1.96 9.30
CA GLN A 57 12.46 0.77 9.82
C GLN A 57 11.34 0.31 8.89
N ALA A 58 10.47 1.22 8.46
CA ALA A 58 9.39 0.92 7.52
C ALA A 58 9.91 0.33 6.19
N LEU A 59 11.03 0.85 5.67
CA LEU A 59 11.67 0.29 4.47
C LEU A 59 12.15 -1.15 4.66
N LYS A 60 12.64 -1.50 5.87
CA LYS A 60 13.02 -2.89 6.19
C LYS A 60 11.80 -3.80 6.26
N GLU A 61 10.72 -3.34 6.86
CA GLU A 61 9.47 -4.08 6.99
C GLU A 61 8.77 -4.30 5.64
N LEU A 62 8.89 -3.33 4.72
CA LEU A 62 8.39 -3.45 3.35
C LEU A 62 9.18 -4.44 2.47
N GLY A 63 10.23 -5.07 3.02
CA GLY A 63 11.07 -6.06 2.34
C GLY A 63 12.36 -5.49 1.75
N GLY A 64 12.79 -4.32 2.22
CA GLY A 64 14.09 -3.75 1.93
C GLY A 64 14.33 -3.48 0.45
N GLU A 65 15.58 -3.62 0.01
CA GLU A 65 15.96 -3.50 -1.39
C GLU A 65 15.38 -4.63 -2.27
N GLN A 66 15.09 -5.81 -1.71
CA GLN A 66 14.62 -6.97 -2.48
C GLN A 66 13.14 -6.89 -2.89
N ALA A 67 12.28 -6.27 -2.07
CA ALA A 67 10.86 -6.11 -2.41
C ALA A 67 10.61 -5.22 -3.63
N PHE A 68 11.60 -4.44 -4.04
CA PHE A 68 11.50 -3.51 -5.17
C PHE A 68 11.82 -4.16 -6.54
N TYR A 69 12.54 -5.28 -6.57
CA TYR A 69 13.04 -5.90 -7.81
C TYR A 69 12.09 -6.89 -8.49
N GLY A 70 10.86 -7.07 -7.99
CA GLY A 70 9.87 -7.98 -8.57
C GLY A 70 9.37 -7.63 -9.99
N LYS A 71 9.78 -6.48 -10.56
CA LYS A 71 9.38 -6.04 -11.92
C LYS A 71 10.52 -6.04 -12.96
N GLN A 72 11.68 -6.61 -12.68
CA GLN A 72 12.73 -6.86 -13.70
C GLN A 72 12.88 -8.36 -13.95
N GLY A 73 11.97 -8.95 -14.74
CA GLY A 73 12.15 -10.33 -15.17
C GLY A 73 10.90 -11.00 -15.72
N LYS A 74 10.43 -10.56 -16.89
CA LYS A 74 9.84 -11.38 -17.96
C LYS A 74 9.49 -10.46 -19.12
N GLY A 75 10.52 -10.14 -19.91
CA GLY A 75 10.28 -10.00 -21.33
C GLY A 75 10.04 -11.41 -21.85
N GLU A 76 8.80 -11.69 -22.24
CA GLU A 76 8.42 -12.76 -23.15
C GLU A 76 7.58 -12.11 -24.25
#